data_AF-A0A5C7P8Y9-F1
#
_entry.id   AF-A0A5C7P8Y9-F1
#
_cell.length_a   1.000
_cell.length_b   1.000
_cell.length_c   1.000
_cell.angle_alpha   90.00
_cell.angle_beta   90.00
_cell.angle_gamma   90.00
#
_symmetry.space_group_name_H-M   'P 1'
#
loop_
_entity.id
_entity.type
_entity.pdbx_description
1 polymer ?
#
loop_
_entity_poly.entity_id
_entity_poly.type
_entity_poly.pdbx_seq_one_letter_code
_entity_poly.pdbx_strand_id
1 'polypeptide(L)' 'MMGVKKDLAHTTDDELRFIDEIGVFSRCDFSIQQLLRGYISAAKRRVDWGCIDAAAVIARAEKRLAGLGG' A
#
# COMPACT_ATOMS: atom_id res chain seq x y z
N MET A 1 -12.44 -9.85 31.49
CA MET A 1 -11.79 -8.63 30.97
C MET A 1 -11.68 -8.76 29.46
N MET A 2 -12.49 -8.01 28.72
CA MET A 2 -12.45 -8.01 27.25
C MET A 2 -11.23 -7.19 26.85
N GLY A 3 -10.18 -7.86 26.36
CA GLY A 3 -8.98 -7.19 25.88
C GLY A 3 -9.34 -6.35 24.67
N VAL A 4 -9.41 -5.02 24.87
CA VAL A 4 -9.47 -4.05 23.78
C VAL A 4 -8.20 -4.29 22.96
N LYS A 5 -8.35 -4.91 21.79
CA LYS A 5 -7.27 -4.92 20.79
C LYS A 5 -6.96 -3.45 20.56
N LYS A 6 -5.80 -2.98 21.01
CA LYS A 6 -5.27 -1.68 20.59
C LYS A 6 -5.32 -1.71 19.06
N ASP A 7 -6.18 -0.89 18.47
CA ASP A 7 -6.09 -0.58 17.05
C ASP A 7 -4.67 -0.08 16.82
N LEU A 8 -3.81 -0.95 16.31
CA LEU A 8 -2.49 -0.54 15.85
C LEU A 8 -2.78 0.44 14.72
N ALA A 9 -2.61 1.73 15.01
CA ALA A 9 -2.74 2.76 14.02
C ALA A 9 -1.79 2.40 12.88
N HIS A 10 -2.35 2.11 11.71
CA HIS A 10 -1.60 1.77 10.52
C HIS A 10 -0.71 2.97 10.16
N THR A 11 0.60 2.78 10.18
CA THR A 11 1.56 3.88 9.99
C THR A 11 1.93 4.03 8.51
N THR A 12 2.55 5.16 8.18
CA THR A 12 3.19 5.34 6.86
C THR A 12 4.18 4.21 6.58
N ASP A 13 5.00 3.82 7.55
CA ASP A 13 6.01 2.76 7.37
C ASP A 13 5.38 1.39 7.10
N ASP A 14 4.25 1.08 7.75
CA ASP A 14 3.50 -0.15 7.47
C ASP A 14 2.99 -0.18 6.04
N GLU A 15 2.52 0.96 5.53
CA GLU A 15 2.03 1.07 4.16
C GLU A 15 3.16 1.00 3.12
N LEU A 16 4.31 1.61 3.42
CA LEU A 16 5.50 1.50 2.58
C LEU A 16 5.99 0.05 2.49
N ARG A 17 6.01 -0.67 3.63
CA ARG A 17 6.34 -2.10 3.67
C ARG A 17 5.32 -2.93 2.89
N PHE A 18 4.03 -2.64 3.03
CA PHE A 18 2.98 -3.32 2.25
C PHE A 18 3.21 -3.15 0.74
N ILE A 19 3.52 -1.93 0.27
CA ILE A 19 3.86 -1.69 -1.14
C ILE A 19 5.07 -2.51 -1.56
N ASP A 20 6.09 -2.62 -0.70
CA ASP A 20 7.31 -3.37 -0.98
C ASP A 20 7.13 -4.90 -1.00
N GLU A 21 6.08 -5.40 -0.36
CA GLU A 21 5.74 -6.82 -0.29
C GLU A 21 4.52 -7.17 -1.16
N ILE A 22 3.96 -6.19 -1.87
CA ILE A 22 2.74 -6.40 -2.65
C ILE A 22 2.96 -7.49 -3.70
N GLY A 23 2.05 -8.47 -3.70
CA GLY A 23 2.10 -9.62 -4.60
C GLY A 23 3.06 -10.74 -4.20
N VAL A 24 3.92 -10.58 -3.19
CA VAL A 24 4.91 -11.62 -2.79
C VAL A 24 4.23 -12.92 -2.33
N PHE A 25 3.13 -12.81 -1.59
CA PHE A 25 2.37 -13.96 -1.08
C PHE A 25 0.96 -14.05 -1.67
N SER A 26 0.73 -13.38 -2.80
CA SER A 26 -0.60 -13.35 -3.39
C SER A 26 -0.93 -14.67 -4.09
N ARG A 27 -2.11 -15.25 -3.80
CA ARG A 27 -2.70 -16.35 -4.57
C ARG A 27 -3.64 -15.86 -5.68
N CYS A 28 -3.61 -14.57 -6.01
CA CYS A 28 -4.45 -14.02 -7.07
C CYS A 28 -3.73 -14.03 -8.43
N ASP A 29 -4.51 -14.09 -9.50
CA ASP A 29 -4.02 -14.12 -10.89
C ASP A 29 -3.53 -12.75 -11.39
N PHE A 30 -3.43 -11.75 -10.51
CA PHE A 30 -2.96 -10.41 -10.89
C PHE A 30 -1.45 -10.30 -10.77
N SER A 31 -0.83 -9.73 -11.80
CA SER A 31 0.59 -9.37 -11.73
C SER A 31 0.83 -8.27 -10.70
N ILE A 32 2.06 -8.18 -10.18
CA ILE A 32 2.47 -7.11 -9.26
C ILE A 32 2.19 -5.73 -9.86
N GLN A 33 2.38 -5.57 -11.19
CA GLN A 33 2.06 -4.34 -11.90
C GLN A 33 0.57 -3.99 -11.86
N GLN A 34 -0.32 -4.98 -12.05
CA GLN A 34 -1.77 -4.78 -11.96
C GLN A 34 -2.19 -4.39 -10.54
N LEU A 35 -1.63 -5.07 -9.52
CA LEU A 35 -1.89 -4.76 -8.11
C LEU A 35 -1.45 -3.33 -7.75
N LEU A 36 -0.25 -2.92 -8.17
CA LEU A 36 0.26 -1.56 -7.94
C LEU A 36 -0.58 -0.50 -8.66
N ARG A 37 -1.01 -0.73 -9.90
CA ARG A 37 -1.89 0.21 -10.62
C ARG A 37 -3.23 0.36 -9.92
N GLY A 38 -3.82 -0.75 -9.46
CA GLY A 38 -5.06 -0.74 -8.68
C GLY A 38 -4.89 0.02 -7.36
N TYR A 39 -3.78 -0.24 -6.66
CA TYR A 39 -3.41 0.45 -5.44
C TYR A 39 -3.27 1.97 -5.65
N ILE A 40 -2.47 2.42 -6.62
CA ILE A 40 -2.26 3.85 -6.92
C ILE A 40 -3.60 4.53 -7.27
N SER A 41 -4.44 3.87 -8.07
CA SER A 41 -5.76 4.40 -8.43
C SER A 41 -6.68 4.55 -7.22
N ALA A 42 -6.68 3.59 -6.29
CA ALA A 42 -7.43 3.69 -5.04
C ALA A 42 -6.84 4.77 -4.12
N ALA A 43 -5.52 4.80 -3.95
CA ALA A 43 -4.80 5.77 -3.12
C ALA A 43 -5.06 7.22 -3.55
N LYS A 44 -5.04 7.52 -4.85
CA LYS A 44 -5.35 8.85 -5.39
C LYS A 44 -6.80 9.29 -5.17
N ARG A 45 -7.72 8.35 -4.96
CA ARG A 45 -9.14 8.64 -4.68
C ARG A 45 -9.46 8.71 -3.18
N ARG A 46 -8.55 8.24 -2.33
CA ARG A 46 -8.74 8.23 -0.88
C ARG A 46 -8.61 9.66 -0.35
N VAL A 47 -9.70 10.15 0.24
CA VAL A 47 -9.81 11.52 0.76
C VAL A 47 -9.20 11.65 2.16
N ASP A 48 -9.23 10.58 2.95
CA ASP A 48 -8.73 10.57 4.33
C ASP A 48 -7.69 9.47 4.55
N TRP A 49 -6.51 9.88 4.97
CA TRP A 49 -5.36 9.03 5.28
C TRP A 49 -5.02 9.01 6.78
N GLY A 50 -5.78 9.75 7.61
CA GLY A 50 -5.48 9.91 9.02
C GLY A 50 -4.08 10.49 9.24
N CYS A 51 -3.21 9.70 9.86
CA CYS A 51 -1.82 10.07 10.14
C CYS A 51 -0.81 9.59 9.08
N ILE A 52 -1.28 8.93 8.02
CA ILE A 52 -0.43 8.37 6.96
C ILE A 52 -0.07 9.46 5.95
N ASP A 53 1.20 9.52 5.56
CA ASP A 53 1.67 10.37 4.47
C ASP A 53 1.29 9.77 3.11
N ALA A 54 0.15 10.22 2.58
CA ALA A 54 -0.37 9.80 1.28
C ALA A 54 0.62 10.04 0.13
N ALA A 55 1.36 11.15 0.16
CA ALA A 55 2.27 11.52 -0.91
C ALA A 55 3.47 10.57 -0.94
N ALA A 56 4.06 10.27 0.22
CA ALA A 56 5.14 9.29 0.34
C ALA A 56 4.72 7.90 -0.14
N VAL A 57 3.51 7.48 0.26
CA VAL A 57 2.94 6.18 -0.11
C VAL A 57 2.69 6.07 -1.61
N ILE A 58 2.05 7.08 -2.23
CA ILE A 58 1.79 7.08 -3.67
C ILE A 58 3.12 7.11 -4.45
N ALA A 59 4.06 7.95 -4.03
CA ALA A 59 5.38 8.03 -4.67
C ALA A 59 6.15 6.71 -4.58
N ARG A 60 6.05 5.99 -3.45
CA ARG A 60 6.67 4.66 -3.29
C ARG A 60 6.05 3.65 -4.25
N ALA A 61 4.73 3.62 -4.36
CA ALA A 61 4.03 2.72 -5.27
C ALA A 61 4.36 3.00 -6.74
N GLU A 62 4.40 4.28 -7.15
CA GLU A 62 4.80 4.70 -8.50
C GLU A 62 6.26 4.32 -8.80
N LYS A 63 7.19 4.56 -7.86
CA LYS A 63 8.60 4.18 -7.99
C LYS A 63 8.76 2.65 -8.16
N ARG A 64 8.03 1.86 -7.38
CA ARG A 64 8.06 0.40 -7.48
C ARG A 64 7.50 -0.07 -8.83
N LEU A 65 6.39 0.50 -9.28
CA LEU A 65 5.79 0.18 -10.58
C LEU A 65 6.76 0.48 -11.73
N ALA A 66 7.45 1.62 -11.69
CA ALA A 66 8.46 1.98 -12.68
C ALA A 66 9.63 0.98 -12.71
N GLY A 67 10.07 0.49 -11.54
CA GLY A 67 11.13 -0.52 -11.44
C GLY A 67 10.76 -1.90 -11.98
N LEU A 68 9.47 -2.18 -12.22
CA LEU A 68 8.99 -3.43 -12.83
C LEU A 68 8.82 -3.32 -14.35
N GLY A 69 8.98 -2.13 -14.93
CA GLY A 69 8.75 -1.83 -16.35
C GLY A 69 10.02 -1.74 -17.19
N GLY A 70 11.13 -2.29 -16.72
CA GLY A 70 12.42 -2.41 -17.43
C GLY A 70 12.73 -3.83 -17.84
#